data_AF-A0A2W5YTX6-F1
#
_entry.id   AF-A0A2W5YTX6-F1
#
_cell.length_a   1.000
_cell.length_b   1.000
_cell.length_c   1.000
_cell.angle_alpha   90.00
_cell.angle_beta   90.00
_cell.angle_gamma   90.00
#
_symmetry.space_group_name_H-M   'P 1'
#
loop_
_entity.id
_entity.type
_entity.pdbx_description
1 polymer ?
#
loop_
_entity_poly.entity_id
_entity_poly.type
_entity_poly.pdbx_seq_one_letter_code
_entity_poly.pdbx_strand_id
1 'polypeptide(L)'
;MQPGDGLLTAGFIVQNGSVRVVIRAVGPSLAAFGITNALPDTTLQLRDVNGAIVRENDDWMTDQKAELEATGLQPTNNLEAALVQTIPPGQYTAQVRGKPEATGTGVVEVYFLQ
;
A
#
# COMPACT_ATOMS: atom_id res chain seq x y z
N MET A 1 4.54 -3.31 -21.29
CA MET A 1 5.04 -2.42 -20.23
C MET A 1 5.48 -1.13 -20.90
N GLN A 2 4.88 0.00 -20.55
CA GLN A 2 5.27 1.30 -21.10
C GLN A 2 6.39 1.89 -20.22
N PRO A 3 7.36 2.63 -20.76
CA PRO A 3 8.33 3.37 -19.95
C PRO A 3 7.59 4.31 -18.99
N GLY A 4 7.90 4.23 -17.69
CA GLY A 4 7.23 5.00 -16.64
C GLY A 4 6.22 4.19 -15.79
N ASP A 5 5.91 2.97 -16.21
CA ASP A 5 4.94 2.10 -15.53
C ASP A 5 5.61 1.27 -14.42
N GLY A 6 6.25 1.96 -13.48
CA GLY A 6 7.04 1.37 -12.39
C GLY A 6 6.14 0.70 -11.35
N LEU A 7 6.04 -0.63 -11.40
CA LEU A 7 5.36 -1.43 -10.38
C LEU A 7 6.35 -1.85 -9.29
N LEU A 8 6.17 -1.32 -8.08
CA LEU A 8 6.79 -1.87 -6.88
C LEU A 8 5.95 -3.06 -6.39
N THR A 9 6.59 -4.19 -6.10
CA THR A 9 5.92 -5.38 -5.57
C THR A 9 6.61 -5.83 -4.28
N ALA A 10 5.86 -5.86 -3.18
CA ALA A 10 6.29 -6.47 -1.92
C ALA A 10 5.53 -7.79 -1.69
N GLY A 11 6.25 -8.91 -1.70
CA GLY A 11 5.69 -10.22 -1.40
C GLY A 11 5.79 -10.55 0.09
N PHE A 12 4.74 -11.14 0.66
CA PHE A 12 4.74 -11.62 2.04
C PHE A 12 3.87 -12.87 2.21
N ILE A 13 4.14 -13.64 3.26
CA ILE A 13 3.51 -14.93 3.52
C ILE A 13 2.92 -14.92 4.92
N VAL A 14 1.65 -15.29 5.03
CA VAL A 14 0.95 -15.55 6.30
C VAL A 14 0.94 -17.05 6.52
N GLN A 15 1.54 -17.52 7.62
CA GLN A 15 1.66 -18.96 7.90
C GLN A 15 0.58 -19.49 8.84
N ASN A 16 0.30 -18.78 9.94
CA ASN A 16 -0.52 -19.31 11.04
C ASN A 16 -1.70 -18.40 11.34
N GLY A 17 -2.91 -18.94 11.21
CA GLY A 17 -4.15 -18.21 11.49
C GLY A 17 -4.40 -17.02 10.56
N SER A 18 -5.59 -16.45 10.65
CA SER A 18 -5.87 -15.18 9.98
C SER A 18 -5.20 -14.05 10.74
N VAL A 19 -4.53 -13.15 10.01
CA VAL A 19 -3.90 -11.95 10.56
C VAL A 19 -4.60 -10.71 10.03
N ARG A 20 -4.71 -9.69 10.87
CA ARG A 20 -5.16 -8.37 10.43
C ARG A 20 -3.93 -7.54 10.07
N VAL A 21 -3.91 -6.97 8.87
CA VAL A 21 -2.77 -6.20 8.37
C VAL A 21 -3.17 -4.77 8.02
N VAL A 22 -2.22 -3.85 8.17
CA VAL A 22 -2.23 -2.55 7.50
C VAL A 22 -1.16 -2.55 6.43
N ILE A 23 -1.52 -2.19 5.21
CA ILE A 23 -0.57 -2.03 4.10
C ILE A 23 -0.61 -0.59 3.65
N ARG A 24 0.56 0.03 3.50
CA ARG A 24 0.70 1.45 3.12
C ARG A 24 1.59 1.58 1.90
N ALA A 25 1.19 2.45 1.00
CA ALA A 25 2.01 3.00 -0.07
C ALA A 25 2.35 4.44 0.30
N VAL A 26 3.63 4.70 0.60
CA VAL A 26 4.11 6.01 1.02
C VAL A 26 4.86 6.65 -0.14
N GLY A 27 4.45 7.87 -0.50
CA GLY A 27 4.99 8.64 -1.62
C GLY A 27 5.25 10.07 -1.17
N PRO A 28 4.27 10.99 -1.25
CA PRO A 28 4.48 12.41 -0.93
C PRO A 28 5.07 12.68 0.45
N SER A 29 4.76 11.84 1.45
CA SER A 29 5.30 12.01 2.81
C SER A 29 6.83 11.79 2.88
N LEU A 30 7.43 11.13 1.89
CA LEU A 30 8.89 10.95 1.79
C LEU A 30 9.64 12.27 1.61
N ALA A 31 8.98 13.34 1.14
CA ALA A 31 9.58 14.67 1.03
C ALA A 31 10.07 15.20 2.39
N ALA A 32 9.40 14.85 3.49
CA ALA A 32 9.82 15.20 4.84
C ALA A 32 11.15 14.56 5.25
N PHE A 33 11.59 13.52 4.54
CA PHE A 33 12.85 12.81 4.74
C PHE A 33 13.92 13.20 3.71
N GLY A 34 13.69 14.26 2.93
CA GLY A 34 14.64 14.75 1.92
C GLY A 34 14.60 14.00 0.59
N ILE A 35 13.61 13.13 0.37
CA ILE A 35 13.41 12.46 -0.92
C ILE A 35 12.69 13.42 -1.87
N THR A 36 13.45 13.99 -2.81
CA THR A 36 12.94 15.02 -3.74
C THR A 36 12.23 14.47 -4.97
N ASN A 37 12.42 13.18 -5.28
CA ASN A 37 11.77 12.50 -6.40
C ASN A 37 10.83 11.41 -5.87
N ALA A 38 9.93 11.77 -4.95
CA ALA A 38 8.92 10.87 -4.40
C ALA A 38 7.75 10.72 -5.37
N LEU A 39 7.05 9.58 -5.34
CA LEU A 39 5.79 9.44 -6.06
C LEU A 39 4.79 10.49 -5.55
N PRO A 40 4.15 11.27 -6.44
CA PRO A 40 3.25 12.35 -6.04
C PRO A 40 1.86 11.87 -5.62
N ASP A 41 1.47 10.66 -6.03
CA ASP A 41 0.17 10.06 -5.79
C ASP A 41 0.32 8.55 -5.97
N THR A 42 0.00 7.76 -4.94
CA THR A 42 0.27 6.31 -4.92
C THR A 42 -1.02 5.50 -4.93
N THR A 43 -1.04 4.43 -5.71
CA THR A 43 -2.09 3.40 -5.70
C THR A 43 -1.56 2.11 -5.06
N LEU A 44 -2.45 1.33 -4.45
CA LEU A 44 -2.14 0.07 -3.79
C LEU A 44 -3.15 -1.02 -4.15
N GLN A 45 -2.64 -2.19 -4.54
CA GLN A 45 -3.42 -3.42 -4.71
C GLN A 45 -2.83 -4.55 -3.87
N LEU A 46 -3.66 -5.15 -3.01
CA LEU A 46 -3.36 -6.41 -2.35
C LEU A 46 -3.86 -7.55 -3.23
N ARG A 47 -2.98 -8.48 -3.61
CA ARG A 47 -3.31 -9.66 -4.42
C ARG A 47 -2.97 -10.96 -3.72
N ASP A 48 -3.78 -11.98 -3.94
CA ASP A 48 -3.56 -13.34 -3.45
C ASP A 48 -2.61 -14.14 -4.37
N VAL A 49 -2.37 -15.41 -4.00
CA VAL A 49 -1.51 -16.34 -4.76
C VAL A 49 -1.99 -16.61 -6.18
N ASN A 50 -3.28 -16.45 -6.46
CA ASN A 50 -3.86 -16.60 -7.79
C ASN A 50 -3.77 -15.30 -8.61
N GLY A 51 -3.22 -14.24 -8.03
CA GLY A 51 -3.17 -12.90 -8.61
C GLY A 51 -4.51 -12.16 -8.53
N ALA A 52 -5.52 -12.69 -7.84
CA ALA A 52 -6.81 -12.03 -7.68
C ALA A 52 -6.65 -10.82 -6.76
N ILE A 53 -7.33 -9.71 -7.10
CA ILE A 53 -7.37 -8.53 -6.24
C ILE A 53 -8.21 -8.88 -5.01
N VAL A 54 -7.56 -8.86 -3.85
CA VAL A 54 -8.22 -8.99 -2.54
C VAL A 54 -8.83 -7.66 -2.14
N ARG A 55 -8.07 -6.57 -2.32
CA ARG A 55 -8.48 -5.20 -2.04
C ARG A 55 -7.57 -4.21 -2.78
N GLU A 56 -8.09 -3.04 -3.09
CA GLU A 56 -7.33 -1.94 -3.65
C GLU A 56 -7.72 -0.60 -3.01
N ASN A 57 -6.80 0.35 -3.03
CA ASN A 57 -7.00 1.70 -2.52
C ASN A 57 -6.08 2.69 -3.26
N ASP A 58 -6.52 3.94 -3.33
CA ASP A 58 -5.80 5.05 -3.96
C ASP A 58 -5.54 6.16 -2.93
N ASP A 59 -6.61 6.67 -2.31
CA ASP A 59 -6.51 7.61 -1.20
C ASP A 59 -7.01 6.96 0.10
N TRP A 60 -6.16 6.91 1.13
CA TRP A 60 -6.45 6.20 2.38
C TRP A 60 -7.72 6.68 3.10
N MET A 61 -8.13 7.93 2.88
CA MET A 61 -9.31 8.52 3.51
C MET A 61 -10.65 8.13 2.87
N THR A 62 -10.64 7.46 1.71
CA THR A 62 -11.87 7.25 0.92
C THR A 62 -12.79 6.17 1.48
N ASP A 63 -12.25 5.00 1.82
CA ASP A 63 -13.02 3.83 2.25
C ASP A 63 -12.80 3.50 3.74
N GLN A 64 -11.54 3.46 4.18
CA GLN A 64 -11.17 2.90 5.49
C GLN A 64 -10.63 3.94 6.47
N LYS A 65 -10.99 5.23 6.30
CA LYS A 65 -10.45 6.34 7.12
C LYS A 65 -10.49 6.06 8.62
N ALA A 66 -11.69 5.82 9.16
CA ALA A 66 -11.87 5.62 10.60
C ALA A 66 -11.15 4.36 11.10
N GLU A 67 -11.11 3.30 10.28
CA GLU A 67 -10.41 2.06 10.63
C GLU A 67 -8.88 2.27 10.69
N LEU A 68 -8.32 2.96 9.69
CA LEU A 68 -6.91 3.33 9.64
C LEU A 68 -6.52 4.27 10.78
N GLU A 69 -7.31 5.30 11.05
CA GLU A 69 -7.11 6.21 12.19
C GLU A 69 -7.12 5.45 13.53
N ALA A 70 -8.02 4.47 13.68
CA ALA A 70 -8.07 3.64 14.88
C ALA A 70 -6.82 2.75 15.07
N THR A 71 -6.06 2.46 14.01
CA THR A 71 -4.77 1.76 14.12
C THR A 71 -3.61 2.68 14.50
N GLY A 72 -3.75 4.00 14.31
CA GLY A 72 -2.64 4.97 14.42
C GLY A 72 -1.59 4.84 13.32
N LEU A 73 -1.86 4.06 12.26
CA LEU A 73 -0.96 3.82 11.13
C LEU A 73 -1.42 4.54 9.85
N GLN A 74 -2.37 5.47 9.90
CA GLN A 74 -2.75 6.25 8.73
C GLN A 74 -1.56 7.01 8.13
N PRO A 75 -1.46 7.10 6.79
CA PRO A 75 -0.49 7.99 6.13
C PRO A 75 -0.70 9.46 6.51
N THR A 76 0.37 10.26 6.42
CA THR A 76 0.32 11.70 6.73
C THR A 76 -0.12 12.56 5.55
N ASN A 77 -0.03 12.04 4.32
CA ASN A 77 -0.54 12.70 3.13
C ASN A 77 -1.81 12.00 2.64
N ASN A 78 -2.74 12.79 2.10
CA ASN A 78 -4.04 12.30 1.65
C ASN A 78 -3.98 11.59 0.28
N LEU A 79 -2.93 11.81 -0.50
CA LEU A 79 -2.65 11.17 -1.80
C LEU A 79 -1.83 9.87 -1.65
N GLU A 80 -1.83 9.30 -0.44
CA GLU A 80 -1.17 8.03 -0.13
C GLU A 80 -2.22 6.94 0.03
N ALA A 81 -1.96 5.77 -0.54
CA ALA A 81 -2.85 4.64 -0.43
C ALA A 81 -2.56 3.86 0.85
N ALA A 82 -3.61 3.46 1.54
CA ALA A 82 -3.51 2.49 2.61
C ALA A 82 -4.78 1.65 2.73
N LEU A 83 -4.63 0.42 3.20
CA LEU A 83 -5.73 -0.48 3.47
C LEU A 83 -5.54 -1.23 4.77
N VAL A 84 -6.66 -1.63 5.37
CA VAL A 84 -6.71 -2.59 6.49
C VAL A 84 -7.42 -3.84 6.02
N GLN A 85 -6.85 -5.02 6.25
CA GLN A 85 -7.48 -6.26 5.81
C GLN A 85 -7.16 -7.41 6.75
N THR A 86 -8.17 -8.20 7.10
CA THR A 86 -7.96 -9.52 7.69
C THR A 86 -7.77 -10.54 6.58
N ILE A 87 -6.65 -11.25 6.58
CA ILE A 87 -6.25 -12.21 5.56
C ILE A 87 -5.96 -13.58 6.19
N PRO A 88 -6.44 -14.69 5.61
CA PRO A 88 -6.09 -16.05 6.05
C PRO A 88 -4.62 -16.38 5.72
N PRO A 89 -4.11 -17.54 6.19
CA PRO A 89 -2.82 -18.06 5.73
C PRO A 89 -2.76 -18.16 4.21
N GLY A 90 -1.67 -17.69 3.62
CA GLY A 90 -1.52 -17.57 2.18
C GLY A 90 -0.31 -16.74 1.77
N GLN A 91 -0.04 -16.73 0.46
CA GLN A 91 0.96 -15.86 -0.15
C GLN A 91 0.25 -14.65 -0.75
N TYR A 92 0.80 -13.47 -0.49
CA TYR A 92 0.23 -12.21 -0.91
C TYR A 92 1.28 -11.31 -1.52
N THR A 93 0.83 -10.42 -2.40
CA THR A 93 1.64 -9.32 -2.91
C THR A 93 0.93 -7.99 -2.69
N ALA A 94 1.66 -7.02 -2.17
CA ALA A 94 1.28 -5.62 -2.20
C ALA A 94 1.92 -4.98 -3.43
N GLN A 95 1.09 -4.54 -4.36
CA GLN A 95 1.48 -3.92 -5.62
C GLN A 95 1.22 -2.43 -5.55
N VAL A 96 2.27 -1.63 -5.74
CA VAL A 96 2.20 -0.17 -5.66
C VAL A 96 2.70 0.48 -6.93
N ARG A 97 1.96 1.48 -7.39
CA ARG A 97 2.28 2.30 -8.56
C ARG A 97 1.94 3.75 -8.28
N GLY A 98 2.61 4.66 -9.00
CA GLY A 98 2.08 6.01 -9.14
C GLY A 98 0.82 6.03 -9.99
N LYS A 99 0.02 7.10 -9.90
CA LYS A 99 -0.98 7.38 -10.95
C LYS A 99 -0.32 7.51 -12.33
N PRO A 100 -1.09 7.33 -13.43
CA PRO A 100 -0.53 7.37 -14.78
C PRO A 100 0.39 8.57 -15.01
N GLU A 101 1.51 8.35 -15.69
CA GLU A 101 2.58 9.32 -15.99
C GLU A 101 3.48 9.71 -14.81
N ALA A 102 3.17 9.29 -13.58
CA ALA A 102 4.02 9.55 -12.43
C ALA A 102 5.13 8.49 -12.27
N THR A 103 6.37 8.94 -12.14
CA THR A 103 7.52 8.12 -11.74
C THR A 103 8.17 8.72 -10.52
N GLY A 104 8.78 7.88 -9.67
CA GLY A 104 9.41 8.36 -8.45
C GLY A 104 9.69 7.24 -7.48
N THR A 105 10.12 7.65 -6.29
CA THR A 105 10.41 6.79 -5.16
C THR A 105 9.12 6.60 -4.35
N GLY A 106 8.75 5.35 -4.11
CA GLY A 106 7.70 4.98 -3.17
C GLY A 106 8.21 3.92 -2.21
N VAL A 107 7.61 3.87 -1.02
CA VAL A 107 7.89 2.85 -0.01
C VAL A 107 6.61 2.05 0.23
N VAL A 108 6.74 0.73 0.34
CA VAL A 108 5.66 -0.14 0.81
C VAL A 108 5.98 -0.67 2.18
N GLU A 109 5.00 -0.57 3.06
CA GLU A 109 5.08 -1.05 4.43
C GLU A 109 3.93 -2.02 4.69
N VAL A 110 4.21 -3.12 5.39
CA VAL A 110 3.23 -4.12 5.80
C VAL A 110 3.34 -4.29 7.30
N TYR A 111 2.28 -3.91 8.01
CA TYR A 111 2.15 -4.05 9.45
C TYR A 111 1.22 -5.21 9.78
N PHE A 112 1.69 -6.17 10.56
CA PHE A 112 0.84 -7.22 11.14
C PHE A 112 0.33 -6.74 12.49
N LEU A 113 -0.99 -6.59 12.63
CA LEU A 113 -1.62 -6.17 13.87
C LEU A 113 -1.77 -7.37 14.82
N GLN A 114 -1.56 -7.11 16.12
CA GLN A 114 -1.78 -8.06 17.20
C GLN A 114 -3.21 -7.98 17.75
#